data_AF-A0A0L6HWS1-F1
#
_entry.id   AF-A0A0L6HWS1-F1
#
_cell.length_a   1.000
_cell.length_b   1.000
_cell.length_c   1.000
_cell.angle_alpha   90.00
_cell.angle_beta   90.00
_cell.angle_gamma   90.00
#
_symmetry.space_group_name_H-M   'P 1'
#
loop_
_entity.id
_entity.type
_entity.pdbx_description
1 polymer ?
#
loop_
_entity_poly.entity_id
_entity_poly.type
_entity_poly.pdbx_seq_one_letter_code
_entity_poly.pdbx_strand_id
1 'polypeptide(L)'
;MTDRPHLQPLLDQAVIVLDAPTQVWSARDGRMGTAPIHGVYHGDVRHISAIEVAVRGTAVESIGCSSPTPDRVIFTDLLRGLDDAGADPKIRLDRERTVQAGRFAERIRVSSHLETAVPVEVAVRVRPDFAPMQLVKAGMDADLAWDWDGRVCRAGDASFALTAAEAEITADGRDIVVRWRADVPARGALDLAWSVDLDDPTLVVTSPAPSSATQRVDHGDDPRAARWLDLAAADLAALRLALPEHPDDAFYAAGAPWFFTLFGRDSIWAARLALPADPSMAASTLRVLARLQGTVVDPATAQAPGKIAHELRSGALSLPHEGVHLPPLYYGTVDATPLWVCLLADARDAGLSDAELRELLPALRAALDWMVVHGDASGSGFIDYRDETGHGLANQGWKDSGDSIQWRDGHLADGPIALSEVQAYAYEAAVRGAALLDELGEDGGDELRVWADDLRARFREAYWVTTEEGRYPAIALDAHGAPVDTLTSNIGHLIGTGLLDADEERACAELLLGDSMSSGYGIRTMSTGAAGYWPLSYHGGSVWTHDTAIAVHGMLRSGLMGPARRIAEQLIDLAEGFEYRVPELHSGEPRVAGGAPVPYPAACRPQAWSAAAAVVCAEALR
;
A
#
# COMPACT_ATOMS: atom_id res chain seq x y z
N MET A 1 24.80 -8.47 28.00
CA MET A 1 23.96 -8.50 26.78
C MET A 1 23.86 -7.06 26.34
N THR A 2 24.51 -6.69 25.25
CA THR A 2 24.28 -5.38 24.63
C THR A 2 22.85 -5.40 24.11
N ASP A 3 21.99 -4.49 24.59
CA ASP A 3 20.66 -4.26 24.04
C ASP A 3 20.81 -4.12 22.53
N ARG A 4 20.30 -5.10 21.78
CA ARG A 4 20.21 -4.96 20.34
C ARG A 4 19.11 -3.93 20.08
N PRO A 5 19.35 -2.94 19.20
CA PRO A 5 18.30 -2.00 18.85
C PRO A 5 17.08 -2.75 18.32
N HIS A 6 15.89 -2.29 18.68
CA HIS A 6 14.63 -2.72 18.06
C HIS A 6 14.62 -2.18 16.62
N LEU A 7 14.61 -3.10 15.65
CA LEU A 7 14.71 -2.77 14.23
C LEU A 7 13.43 -3.20 13.53
N GLN A 8 12.93 -2.36 12.63
CA GLN A 8 11.81 -2.72 11.76
C GLN A 8 12.16 -3.99 10.96
N PRO A 9 11.25 -4.97 10.86
CA PRO A 9 11.54 -6.23 10.21
C PRO A 9 11.71 -6.07 8.69
N LEU A 10 12.59 -6.91 8.15
CA LEU A 10 12.73 -7.09 6.70
C LEU A 10 11.56 -7.90 6.16
N LEU A 11 11.04 -7.51 4.98
CA LEU A 11 9.87 -8.12 4.34
C LEU A 11 10.21 -8.83 3.01
N ASP A 12 11.38 -8.57 2.43
CA ASP A 12 11.74 -8.95 1.06
C ASP A 12 11.68 -10.47 0.79
N GLN A 13 12.03 -11.29 1.78
CA GLN A 13 12.00 -12.76 1.67
C GLN A 13 10.72 -13.40 2.20
N ALA A 14 9.80 -12.63 2.78
CA ALA A 14 8.60 -13.17 3.40
C ALA A 14 7.53 -13.49 2.34
N VAL A 15 6.82 -14.59 2.54
CA VAL A 15 5.65 -14.98 1.76
C VAL A 15 4.41 -14.44 2.45
N ILE A 16 3.64 -13.64 1.73
CA ILE A 16 2.35 -13.13 2.14
C ILE A 16 1.20 -13.90 1.47
N VAL A 17 0.18 -14.17 2.27
CA VAL A 17 -1.16 -14.58 1.82
C VAL A 17 -2.18 -13.69 2.51
N LEU A 18 -3.15 -13.14 1.76
CA LEU A 18 -4.08 -12.16 2.29
C LEU A 18 -5.46 -12.23 1.65
N ASP A 19 -6.44 -11.80 2.43
CA ASP A 19 -7.77 -11.39 2.00
C ASP A 19 -8.26 -10.40 3.09
N ALA A 20 -8.26 -9.11 2.75
CA ALA A 20 -8.39 -8.05 3.73
C ALA A 20 -9.70 -8.17 4.54
N PRO A 21 -9.69 -7.90 5.86
CA PRO A 21 -8.59 -7.37 6.67
C PRO A 21 -7.68 -8.45 7.30
N THR A 22 -7.61 -9.67 6.76
CA THR A 22 -6.71 -10.73 7.23
C THR A 22 -5.45 -10.84 6.35
N GLN A 23 -4.29 -10.97 6.99
CA GLN A 23 -3.01 -11.19 6.30
C GLN A 23 -2.12 -12.16 7.07
N VAL A 24 -1.33 -12.94 6.35
CA VAL A 24 -0.52 -14.03 6.91
C VAL A 24 0.87 -14.02 6.30
N TRP A 25 1.88 -13.95 7.16
CA TRP A 25 3.28 -13.81 6.79
C TRP A 25 4.10 -15.01 7.28
N SER A 26 4.90 -15.59 6.39
CA SER A 26 5.74 -16.74 6.71
C SER A 26 7.03 -16.79 5.88
N ALA A 27 7.97 -17.64 6.25
CA ALA A 27 9.11 -17.94 5.40
C ALA A 27 8.68 -18.67 4.11
N ARG A 28 9.58 -18.75 3.12
CA ARG A 28 9.35 -19.52 1.88
C ARG A 28 9.08 -21.01 2.09
N ASP A 29 9.43 -21.56 3.25
CA ASP A 29 9.08 -22.93 3.66
C ASP A 29 7.82 -22.99 4.55
N GLY A 30 7.04 -21.91 4.62
CA GLY A 30 5.78 -21.82 5.35
C GLY A 30 5.88 -21.76 6.88
N ARG A 31 7.09 -21.85 7.47
CA ARG A 31 7.30 -21.68 8.92
C ARG A 31 7.07 -20.23 9.34
N MET A 32 6.49 -20.05 10.53
CA MET A 32 6.36 -18.74 11.18
C MET A 32 7.14 -18.71 12.50
N GLY A 33 7.54 -17.52 12.94
CA GLY A 33 8.34 -17.32 14.17
C GLY A 33 9.86 -17.25 13.96
N THR A 34 10.34 -17.37 12.71
CA THR A 34 11.76 -17.19 12.35
C THR A 34 12.16 -15.76 11.98
N ALA A 35 11.18 -14.87 11.77
CA ALA A 35 11.38 -13.44 11.53
C ALA A 35 10.30 -12.64 12.29
N PRO A 36 10.57 -11.38 12.71
CA PRO A 36 9.62 -10.64 13.53
C PRO A 36 8.29 -10.32 12.85
N ILE A 37 8.21 -10.29 11.51
CA ILE A 37 6.94 -10.09 10.78
C ILE A 37 6.09 -11.36 10.70
N HIS A 38 6.64 -12.56 10.93
CA HIS A 38 5.84 -13.77 10.75
C HIS A 38 4.63 -13.81 11.67
N GLY A 39 3.52 -14.35 11.16
CA GLY A 39 2.29 -14.49 11.93
C GLY A 39 1.02 -14.41 11.11
N VAL A 40 -0.10 -14.55 11.83
CA VAL A 40 -1.48 -14.36 11.34
C VAL A 40 -2.01 -13.08 11.96
N TYR A 41 -2.44 -12.15 11.11
CA TYR A 41 -2.93 -10.84 11.51
C TYR A 41 -4.37 -10.64 11.05
N HIS A 42 -5.13 -9.89 11.85
CA HIS A 42 -6.47 -9.42 11.51
C HIS A 42 -6.56 -7.95 11.95
N GLY A 43 -6.83 -7.06 11.00
CA GLY A 43 -6.64 -5.62 11.20
C GLY A 43 -5.22 -5.29 11.66
N ASP A 44 -5.10 -4.49 12.71
CA ASP A 44 -3.83 -4.03 13.29
C ASP A 44 -3.31 -4.93 14.44
N VAL A 45 -3.76 -6.18 14.54
CA VAL A 45 -3.34 -7.14 15.59
C VAL A 45 -2.76 -8.41 14.99
N ARG A 46 -1.61 -8.85 15.50
CA ARG A 46 -1.03 -10.17 15.21
C ARG A 46 -1.56 -11.20 16.20
N HIS A 47 -2.55 -12.01 15.80
CA HIS A 47 -3.13 -13.02 16.69
C HIS A 47 -2.18 -14.18 17.00
N ILE A 48 -1.37 -14.58 16.03
CA ILE A 48 -0.45 -15.73 16.13
C ILE A 48 0.93 -15.30 15.62
N SER A 49 2.00 -15.51 16.38
CA SER A 49 3.38 -15.15 15.97
C SER A 49 4.18 -16.32 15.39
N ALA A 50 3.81 -17.56 15.72
CA ALA A 50 4.50 -18.74 15.22
C ALA A 50 3.56 -19.91 14.94
N ILE A 51 3.87 -20.63 13.87
CA ILE A 51 3.23 -21.86 13.41
C ILE A 51 4.37 -22.76 12.93
N GLU A 52 4.50 -23.92 13.56
CA GLU A 52 5.49 -24.93 13.21
C GLU A 52 4.80 -26.27 12.96
N VAL A 53 5.03 -26.85 11.78
CA VAL A 53 4.56 -28.19 11.42
C VAL A 53 5.71 -29.17 11.57
N ALA A 54 5.49 -30.24 12.34
CA ALA A 54 6.44 -31.31 12.55
C ALA A 54 5.80 -32.67 12.26
N VAL A 55 6.57 -33.56 11.64
CA VAL A 55 6.20 -34.96 11.44
C VAL A 55 7.16 -35.85 12.22
N ARG A 56 6.64 -36.69 13.11
CA ARG A 56 7.48 -37.51 13.99
C ARG A 56 8.35 -38.47 13.17
N GLY A 57 9.65 -38.49 13.48
CA GLY A 57 10.61 -39.43 12.86
C GLY A 57 11.23 -38.96 11.56
N THR A 58 10.92 -37.75 11.07
CA THR A 58 11.52 -37.19 9.86
C THR A 58 11.67 -35.67 9.94
N ALA A 59 12.62 -35.12 9.20
CA ALA A 59 12.62 -33.70 8.89
C ALA A 59 11.54 -33.40 7.83
N VAL A 60 11.01 -32.17 7.86
CA VAL A 60 10.17 -31.61 6.78
C VAL A 60 11.11 -30.84 5.87
N GLU A 61 11.45 -31.42 4.72
CA GLU A 61 12.43 -30.85 3.79
C GLU A 61 11.73 -30.11 2.65
N SER A 62 11.74 -28.77 2.69
CA SER A 62 11.02 -27.96 1.71
C SER A 62 11.70 -27.93 0.34
N ILE A 63 10.91 -28.12 -0.71
CA ILE A 63 11.39 -28.15 -2.10
C ILE A 63 10.59 -27.24 -3.04
N GLY A 64 9.51 -26.60 -2.56
CA GLY A 64 8.69 -25.73 -3.40
C GLY A 64 7.75 -24.83 -2.62
N CYS A 65 7.52 -23.63 -3.17
CA CYS A 65 6.56 -22.65 -2.70
C CYS A 65 5.89 -22.04 -3.94
N SER A 66 4.57 -22.04 -3.98
CA SER A 66 3.79 -21.47 -5.08
C SER A 66 2.59 -20.70 -4.53
N SER A 67 2.44 -19.43 -4.92
CA SER A 67 1.33 -18.56 -4.53
C SER A 67 0.43 -18.31 -5.74
N PRO A 68 -0.49 -19.24 -6.09
CA PRO A 68 -1.32 -19.15 -7.29
C PRO A 68 -2.28 -17.96 -7.27
N THR A 69 -2.70 -17.51 -6.08
CA THR A 69 -3.56 -16.34 -5.87
C THR A 69 -3.11 -15.62 -4.59
N PRO A 70 -3.49 -14.35 -4.36
CA PRO A 70 -3.10 -13.62 -3.15
C PRO A 70 -3.60 -14.26 -1.86
N ASP A 71 -4.73 -14.95 -1.90
CA ASP A 71 -5.39 -15.62 -0.78
C ASP A 71 -4.95 -17.08 -0.59
N ARG A 72 -4.04 -17.61 -1.43
CA ARG A 72 -3.61 -19.01 -1.39
C ARG A 72 -2.12 -19.21 -1.66
N VAL A 73 -1.49 -20.07 -0.85
CA VAL A 73 -0.13 -20.59 -1.09
C VAL A 73 -0.05 -22.10 -0.88
N ILE A 74 0.82 -22.75 -1.63
CA ILE A 74 1.13 -24.18 -1.52
C ILE A 74 2.62 -24.32 -1.24
N PHE A 75 2.95 -24.96 -0.12
CA PHE A 75 4.29 -25.42 0.21
C PHE A 75 4.39 -26.91 -0.07
N THR A 76 5.47 -27.34 -0.73
CA THR A 76 5.73 -28.75 -1.04
C THR A 76 7.00 -29.18 -0.35
N ASP A 77 6.88 -30.22 0.47
CA ASP A 77 7.93 -30.75 1.34
C ASP A 77 8.08 -32.27 1.14
N LEU A 78 9.26 -32.80 1.51
CA LEU A 78 9.58 -34.23 1.49
C LEU A 78 9.76 -34.78 2.90
N LEU A 79 9.35 -36.04 3.10
CA LEU A 79 9.40 -36.75 4.38
C LEU A 79 10.33 -37.98 4.31
N ARG A 80 11.57 -37.77 3.88
CA ARG A 80 12.50 -38.85 3.53
C ARG A 80 12.88 -39.78 4.70
N GLY A 81 12.72 -39.34 5.95
CA GLY A 81 12.95 -40.18 7.12
C GLY A 81 11.89 -41.27 7.33
N LEU A 82 10.74 -41.17 6.64
CA LEU A 82 9.68 -42.19 6.64
C LEU A 82 9.71 -43.07 5.38
N ASP A 83 10.60 -42.77 4.44
CA ASP A 83 10.63 -43.36 3.11
C ASP A 83 11.39 -44.70 3.07
N ASP A 84 11.39 -45.36 1.90
CA ASP A 84 12.25 -46.52 1.66
C ASP A 84 13.68 -46.12 1.23
N ALA A 85 14.55 -47.10 1.00
CA ALA A 85 15.95 -46.88 0.65
C ALA A 85 16.17 -46.48 -0.84
N GLY A 86 15.10 -46.17 -1.57
CA GLY A 86 15.16 -45.72 -2.97
C GLY A 86 15.80 -44.33 -3.11
N ALA A 87 16.25 -44.02 -4.33
CA ALA A 87 16.84 -42.72 -4.63
C ALA A 87 15.79 -41.61 -4.79
N ASP A 88 14.61 -41.97 -5.32
CA ASP A 88 13.50 -41.02 -5.55
C ASP A 88 12.59 -40.96 -4.32
N PRO A 89 12.22 -39.75 -3.84
CA PRO A 89 11.32 -39.61 -2.71
C PRO A 89 9.92 -40.08 -3.09
N LYS A 90 9.34 -40.95 -2.27
CA LYS A 90 7.98 -41.52 -2.42
C LYS A 90 7.01 -40.98 -1.39
N ILE A 91 7.48 -40.28 -0.36
CA ILE A 91 6.62 -39.62 0.63
C ILE A 91 6.75 -38.09 0.53
N ARG A 92 5.62 -37.45 0.22
CA ARG A 92 5.49 -36.00 0.04
C ARG A 92 4.48 -35.43 1.02
N LEU A 93 4.72 -34.22 1.50
CA LEU A 93 3.79 -33.44 2.29
C LEU A 93 3.51 -32.12 1.55
N ASP A 94 2.24 -31.84 1.25
CA ASP A 94 1.82 -30.54 0.71
C ASP A 94 1.02 -29.79 1.78
N ARG A 95 1.39 -28.53 2.02
CA ARG A 95 0.63 -27.61 2.87
C ARG A 95 -0.01 -26.55 1.99
N GLU A 96 -1.32 -26.65 1.85
CA GLU A 96 -2.13 -25.64 1.19
C GLU A 96 -2.68 -24.70 2.27
N ARG A 97 -2.26 -23.45 2.23
CA ARG A 97 -2.71 -22.40 3.14
C ARG A 97 -3.61 -21.42 2.40
N THR A 98 -4.76 -21.13 3.00
CA THR A 98 -5.78 -20.24 2.45
C THR A 98 -6.17 -19.19 3.48
N VAL A 99 -6.38 -17.96 3.03
CA VAL A 99 -6.84 -16.84 3.85
C VAL A 99 -8.16 -16.33 3.32
N GLN A 100 -9.08 -16.01 4.23
CA GLN A 100 -10.31 -15.29 3.95
C GLN A 100 -10.44 -14.18 5.01
N ALA A 101 -11.27 -13.18 4.76
CA ALA A 101 -11.63 -12.20 5.79
C ALA A 101 -12.08 -12.90 7.09
N GLY A 102 -11.38 -12.64 8.19
CA GLY A 102 -11.62 -13.27 9.50
C GLY A 102 -11.24 -14.75 9.61
N ARG A 103 -10.55 -15.36 8.63
CA ARG A 103 -10.20 -16.79 8.70
C ARG A 103 -8.86 -17.12 8.07
N PHE A 104 -8.12 -17.97 8.77
CA PHE A 104 -6.94 -18.66 8.26
C PHE A 104 -7.20 -20.17 8.28
N ALA A 105 -6.81 -20.88 7.23
CA ALA A 105 -6.88 -22.34 7.19
C ALA A 105 -5.67 -22.96 6.52
N GLU A 106 -5.32 -24.18 6.94
CA GLU A 106 -4.26 -24.96 6.32
C GLU A 106 -4.71 -26.42 6.17
N ARG A 107 -4.58 -26.96 4.95
CA ARG A 107 -4.75 -28.37 4.62
C ARG A 107 -3.37 -28.99 4.45
N ILE A 108 -3.12 -30.08 5.16
CA ILE A 108 -1.88 -30.85 5.11
C ILE A 108 -2.20 -32.19 4.43
N ARG A 109 -1.67 -32.39 3.23
CA ARG A 109 -1.80 -33.66 2.50
C ARG A 109 -0.49 -34.43 2.56
N VAL A 110 -0.50 -35.60 3.18
CA VAL A 110 0.64 -36.54 3.15
C VAL A 110 0.33 -37.62 2.11
N SER A 111 1.14 -37.71 1.06
CA SER A 111 1.00 -38.71 -0.01
C SER A 111 2.15 -39.70 0.04
N SER A 112 1.86 -40.98 -0.16
CA SER A 112 2.85 -42.05 -0.19
C SER A 112 2.72 -42.87 -1.48
N HIS A 113 3.84 -43.15 -2.14
CA HIS A 113 3.92 -44.14 -3.21
C HIS A 113 4.45 -45.51 -2.72
N LEU A 114 4.63 -45.68 -1.40
CA LEU A 114 5.05 -46.96 -0.84
C LEU A 114 3.93 -48.01 -0.95
N GLU A 115 4.32 -49.28 -1.03
CA GLU A 115 3.41 -50.42 -1.15
C GLU A 115 2.75 -50.83 0.17
N THR A 116 3.19 -50.22 1.28
CA THR A 116 2.66 -50.45 2.62
C THR A 116 2.10 -49.16 3.19
N ALA A 117 1.14 -49.26 4.10
CA ALA A 117 0.69 -48.11 4.86
C ALA A 117 1.83 -47.55 5.73
N VAL A 118 1.84 -46.22 5.90
CA VAL A 118 2.87 -45.50 6.67
C VAL A 118 2.21 -44.84 7.87
N PRO A 119 2.53 -45.25 9.11
CA PRO A 119 2.03 -44.56 10.30
C PRO A 119 2.68 -43.18 10.39
N VAL A 120 1.87 -42.14 10.55
CA VAL A 120 2.33 -40.75 10.68
C VAL A 120 1.75 -40.11 11.94
N GLU A 121 2.59 -39.34 12.62
CA GLU A 121 2.19 -38.45 13.70
C GLU A 121 2.57 -37.03 13.27
N VAL A 122 1.55 -36.22 12.95
CA VAL A 122 1.70 -34.82 12.53
C VAL A 122 1.31 -33.93 13.69
N ALA A 123 2.17 -32.96 14.01
CA ALA A 123 1.94 -31.98 15.05
C ALA A 123 2.07 -30.56 14.49
N VAL A 124 1.10 -29.70 14.78
CA VAL A 124 1.15 -28.27 14.50
C VAL A 124 1.22 -27.55 15.84
N ARG A 125 2.28 -26.76 16.06
CA ARG A 125 2.42 -25.87 17.21
C ARG A 125 2.04 -24.46 16.79
N VAL A 126 1.12 -23.84 17.52
CA VAL A 126 0.61 -22.49 17.31
C VAL A 126 0.97 -21.65 18.53
N ARG A 127 1.63 -20.50 18.33
CA ARG A 127 1.96 -19.55 19.40
C ARG A 127 1.05 -18.33 19.34
N PRO A 128 0.07 -18.21 20.26
CA PRO A 128 -0.72 -16.98 20.39
C PRO A 128 0.17 -15.79 20.76
N ASP A 129 -0.22 -14.58 20.36
CA ASP A 129 0.62 -13.38 20.48
C ASP A 129 -0.18 -12.11 20.81
N PHE A 130 -1.17 -11.78 19.99
CA PHE A 130 -2.02 -10.57 20.06
C PHE A 130 -1.25 -9.23 20.02
N ALA A 131 -0.03 -9.19 19.48
CA ALA A 131 0.76 -7.95 19.41
C ALA A 131 0.10 -6.90 18.49
N PRO A 132 -0.01 -5.63 18.93
CA PRO A 132 -0.35 -4.53 18.05
C PRO A 132 0.69 -4.36 16.92
N MET A 133 0.21 -4.06 15.72
CA MET A 133 1.03 -3.91 14.51
C MET A 133 2.16 -2.89 14.69
N GLN A 134 1.93 -1.80 15.41
CA GLN A 134 2.96 -0.79 15.70
C GLN A 134 4.16 -1.32 16.49
N LEU A 135 3.96 -2.28 17.41
CA LEU A 135 5.05 -2.91 18.14
C LEU A 135 5.85 -3.85 17.23
N VAL A 136 5.14 -4.63 16.39
CA VAL A 136 5.76 -5.49 15.39
C VAL A 136 6.58 -4.66 14.39
N LYS A 137 6.03 -3.56 13.90
CA LYS A 137 6.70 -2.60 13.01
C LYS A 137 7.95 -2.01 13.69
N ALA A 138 7.89 -1.71 14.98
CA ALA A 138 9.04 -1.20 15.73
C ALA A 138 10.10 -2.29 16.03
N GLY A 139 9.85 -3.57 15.75
CA GLY A 139 10.74 -4.67 16.14
C GLY A 139 10.73 -4.94 17.64
N MET A 140 9.62 -4.60 18.31
CA MET A 140 9.40 -4.84 19.73
C MET A 140 8.55 -6.08 19.95
N ASP A 141 8.86 -6.82 21.01
CA ASP A 141 8.01 -7.93 21.45
C ASP A 141 6.82 -7.38 22.25
N ALA A 142 5.64 -7.97 22.05
CA ALA A 142 4.50 -7.77 22.92
C ALA A 142 4.38 -8.97 23.87
N ASP A 143 4.60 -8.76 25.17
CA ASP A 143 4.37 -9.80 26.18
C ASP A 143 2.95 -9.65 26.75
N LEU A 144 1.95 -9.97 25.91
CA LEU A 144 0.54 -9.87 26.27
C LEU A 144 0.05 -11.19 26.86
N ALA A 145 -0.67 -11.09 27.98
CA ALA A 145 -1.37 -12.23 28.56
C ALA A 145 -2.60 -12.58 27.71
N TRP A 146 -2.80 -13.89 27.50
CA TRP A 146 -3.95 -14.43 26.80
C TRP A 146 -4.48 -15.65 27.55
N ASP A 147 -5.77 -15.92 27.38
CA ASP A 147 -6.46 -17.06 27.96
C ASP A 147 -6.85 -18.07 26.87
N TRP A 148 -6.87 -19.36 27.22
CA TRP A 148 -7.29 -20.46 26.34
C TRP A 148 -8.30 -21.36 27.07
N ASP A 149 -9.50 -21.51 26.50
CA ASP A 149 -10.60 -22.29 27.10
C ASP A 149 -10.71 -23.74 26.56
N GLY A 150 -9.78 -24.16 25.71
CA GLY A 150 -9.83 -25.44 24.99
C GLY A 150 -10.31 -25.32 23.54
N ARG A 151 -10.87 -24.17 23.13
CA ARG A 151 -11.29 -23.90 21.76
C ARG A 151 -11.00 -22.46 21.30
N VAL A 152 -11.12 -21.47 22.17
CA VAL A 152 -10.96 -20.05 21.87
C VAL A 152 -9.79 -19.50 22.68
N CYS A 153 -8.90 -18.78 21.99
CA CYS A 153 -7.83 -18.01 22.59
C CYS A 153 -8.19 -16.52 22.54
N ARG A 154 -8.03 -15.78 23.64
CA ARG A 154 -8.43 -14.37 23.72
C ARG A 154 -7.41 -13.53 24.50
N ALA A 155 -7.21 -12.30 24.04
CA ALA A 155 -6.55 -11.24 24.78
C ALA A 155 -7.31 -9.92 24.58
N GLY A 156 -7.89 -9.37 25.65
CA GLY A 156 -8.80 -8.22 25.54
C GLY A 156 -10.01 -8.54 24.65
N ASP A 157 -10.27 -7.67 23.67
CA ASP A 157 -11.39 -7.82 22.73
C ASP A 157 -11.07 -8.77 21.56
N ALA A 158 -9.79 -8.93 21.23
CA ALA A 158 -9.35 -9.78 20.13
C ALA A 158 -9.31 -11.27 20.53
N SER A 159 -9.75 -12.14 19.63
CA SER A 159 -9.74 -13.59 19.86
C SER A 159 -9.55 -14.39 18.58
N PHE A 160 -9.25 -15.68 18.73
CA PHE A 160 -9.35 -16.63 17.64
C PHE A 160 -9.86 -17.99 18.14
N ALA A 161 -10.69 -18.65 17.33
CA ALA A 161 -11.21 -19.98 17.60
C ALA A 161 -10.48 -21.01 16.74
N LEU A 162 -9.80 -21.98 17.36
CA LEU A 162 -9.08 -23.04 16.65
C LEU A 162 -9.98 -24.25 16.42
N THR A 163 -10.02 -24.73 15.18
CA THR A 163 -10.75 -25.95 14.78
C THR A 163 -9.81 -26.90 14.06
N ALA A 164 -9.77 -28.16 14.48
CA ALA A 164 -9.02 -29.23 13.83
C ALA A 164 -9.79 -30.55 14.00
N ALA A 165 -10.33 -31.09 12.91
CA ALA A 165 -11.08 -32.34 12.95
C ALA A 165 -10.13 -33.52 13.24
N GLU A 166 -10.59 -34.48 14.05
CA GLU A 166 -9.86 -35.73 14.36
C GLU A 166 -8.48 -35.51 15.05
N ALA A 167 -8.22 -34.28 15.51
CA ALA A 167 -7.00 -33.92 16.22
C ALA A 167 -7.20 -33.93 17.73
N GLU A 168 -6.12 -34.23 18.44
CA GLU A 168 -5.98 -33.90 19.85
C GLU A 168 -5.42 -32.46 19.96
N ILE A 169 -6.15 -31.55 20.61
CA ILE A 169 -5.73 -30.17 20.85
C ILE A 169 -5.35 -30.03 22.33
N THR A 170 -4.12 -29.61 22.60
CA THR A 170 -3.57 -29.46 23.96
C THR A 170 -2.85 -28.12 24.11
N ALA A 171 -2.79 -27.60 25.33
CA ALA A 171 -1.88 -26.49 25.65
C ALA A 171 -0.55 -27.04 26.18
N ASP A 172 0.56 -26.50 25.71
CA ASP A 172 1.93 -26.86 26.11
C ASP A 172 2.73 -25.57 26.33
N GLY A 173 2.79 -25.11 27.59
CA GLY A 173 3.41 -23.84 27.94
C GLY A 173 2.69 -22.66 27.27
N ARG A 174 3.40 -21.97 26.35
CA ARG A 174 2.85 -20.83 25.59
C ARG A 174 2.33 -21.23 24.20
N ASP A 175 2.31 -22.52 23.89
CA ASP A 175 1.90 -23.02 22.58
C ASP A 175 0.60 -23.83 22.71
N ILE A 176 -0.24 -23.74 21.69
CA ILE A 176 -1.37 -24.64 21.46
C ILE A 176 -0.89 -25.68 20.44
N VAL A 177 -1.02 -26.97 20.77
CA VAL A 177 -0.52 -28.08 19.95
C VAL A 177 -1.68 -28.92 19.45
N VAL A 178 -1.79 -29.00 18.12
CA VAL A 178 -2.74 -29.84 17.39
C VAL A 178 -2.01 -31.09 16.91
N ARG A 179 -2.48 -32.29 17.30
CA ARG A 179 -1.84 -33.56 16.92
C ARG A 179 -2.79 -34.52 16.25
N TRP A 180 -2.35 -35.10 15.14
CA TRP A 180 -3.00 -36.23 14.47
C TRP A 180 -2.12 -37.47 14.54
N ARG A 181 -2.74 -38.63 14.72
CA ARG A 181 -2.13 -39.95 14.61
C ARG A 181 -2.98 -40.79 13.65
N ALA A 182 -2.42 -41.10 12.50
CA ALA A 182 -3.13 -41.79 11.43
C ALA A 182 -2.16 -42.58 10.54
N ASP A 183 -2.71 -43.41 9.66
CA ASP A 183 -1.95 -44.14 8.65
C ASP A 183 -2.19 -43.53 7.27
N VAL A 184 -1.11 -43.23 6.55
CA VAL A 184 -1.18 -42.95 5.12
C VAL A 184 -1.35 -44.29 4.40
N PRO A 185 -2.43 -44.51 3.62
CA PRO A 185 -2.63 -45.79 2.93
C PRO A 185 -1.50 -46.10 1.94
N ALA A 186 -1.26 -47.39 1.69
CA ALA A 186 -0.37 -47.83 0.63
C ALA A 186 -0.77 -47.21 -0.71
N ARG A 187 0.18 -46.57 -1.40
CA ARG A 187 -0.04 -45.83 -2.66
C ARG A 187 -1.20 -44.81 -2.58
N GLY A 188 -1.45 -44.27 -1.38
CA GLY A 188 -2.56 -43.39 -1.09
C GLY A 188 -2.14 -42.05 -0.48
N ALA A 189 -3.12 -41.32 0.04
CA ALA A 189 -2.91 -40.04 0.70
C ALA A 189 -3.78 -39.93 1.96
N LEU A 190 -3.31 -39.10 2.89
CA LEU A 190 -4.01 -38.67 4.09
C LEU A 190 -4.18 -37.15 4.03
N ASP A 191 -5.41 -36.67 4.21
CA ASP A 191 -5.74 -35.25 4.25
C ASP A 191 -6.07 -34.84 5.69
N LEU A 192 -5.31 -33.89 6.23
CA LEU A 192 -5.52 -33.27 7.53
C LEU A 192 -5.87 -31.80 7.31
N ALA A 193 -6.68 -31.21 8.19
CA ALA A 193 -7.05 -29.82 8.09
C ALA A 193 -7.24 -29.17 9.46
N TRP A 194 -6.83 -27.92 9.55
CA TRP A 194 -7.10 -27.06 10.68
C TRP A 194 -7.33 -25.62 10.23
N SER A 195 -8.02 -24.84 11.06
CA SER A 195 -8.26 -23.43 10.81
C SER A 195 -8.35 -22.65 12.11
N VAL A 196 -8.14 -21.34 12.01
CA VAL A 196 -8.52 -20.38 13.03
C VAL A 196 -9.49 -19.36 12.45
N ASP A 197 -10.59 -19.14 13.16
CA ASP A 197 -11.53 -18.05 12.88
C ASP A 197 -11.17 -16.90 13.82
N LEU A 198 -10.80 -15.76 13.25
CA LEU A 198 -10.30 -14.55 13.91
C LEU A 198 -11.49 -13.62 14.18
N ASP A 199 -11.51 -13.00 15.35
CA ASP A 199 -12.56 -12.05 15.75
C ASP A 199 -11.92 -10.88 16.49
N ASP A 200 -12.20 -9.67 16.01
CA ASP A 200 -11.86 -8.41 16.66
C ASP A 200 -13.01 -7.42 16.44
N PRO A 201 -13.88 -7.19 17.45
CA PRO A 201 -15.02 -6.30 17.31
C PRO A 201 -14.62 -4.82 17.28
N THR A 202 -13.34 -4.48 17.46
CA THR A 202 -12.83 -3.09 17.44
C THR A 202 -12.45 -2.62 16.05
N LEU A 203 -12.50 -3.48 15.04
CA LEU A 203 -12.15 -3.12 13.67
C LEU A 203 -13.06 -2.02 13.12
N VAL A 204 -12.41 -1.02 12.52
CA VAL A 204 -13.05 0.10 11.82
C VAL A 204 -13.18 -0.13 10.31
N VAL A 205 -12.80 -1.32 9.86
CA VAL A 205 -12.87 -1.78 8.47
C VAL A 205 -13.35 -3.23 8.44
N THR A 206 -13.98 -3.62 7.35
CA THR A 206 -14.46 -4.99 7.10
C THR A 206 -14.22 -5.38 5.64
N SER A 207 -14.42 -6.66 5.31
CA SER A 207 -14.49 -7.09 3.92
C SER A 207 -15.73 -6.48 3.25
N PRO A 208 -15.61 -5.93 2.03
CA PRO A 208 -16.75 -5.42 1.30
C PRO A 208 -17.68 -6.55 0.84
N ALA A 209 -18.88 -6.17 0.41
CA ALA A 209 -19.74 -7.07 -0.36
C ALA A 209 -19.03 -7.53 -1.66
N PRO A 210 -19.31 -8.77 -2.14
CA PRO A 210 -18.80 -9.22 -3.43
C PRO A 210 -19.20 -8.26 -4.54
N SER A 211 -18.23 -7.83 -5.36
CA SER A 211 -18.48 -6.96 -6.52
C SER A 211 -18.41 -7.77 -7.81
N SER A 212 -19.24 -7.38 -8.79
CA SER A 212 -19.28 -7.99 -10.10
C SER A 212 -18.45 -7.18 -11.11
N ALA A 213 -17.25 -7.68 -11.38
CA ALA A 213 -16.41 -7.46 -12.57
C ALA A 213 -15.45 -6.26 -12.59
N THR A 214 -14.15 -6.58 -12.56
CA THR A 214 -13.06 -5.79 -13.13
C THR A 214 -13.08 -5.91 -14.66
N GLN A 215 -12.87 -4.79 -15.36
CA GLN A 215 -12.72 -4.76 -16.80
C GLN A 215 -11.33 -5.29 -17.19
N ARG A 216 -11.25 -5.99 -18.33
CA ARG A 216 -9.96 -6.44 -18.86
C ARG A 216 -9.25 -5.26 -19.52
N VAL A 217 -8.07 -4.93 -19.01
CA VAL A 217 -7.19 -3.91 -19.60
C VAL A 217 -6.44 -4.50 -20.79
N ASP A 218 -6.43 -3.78 -21.91
CA ASP A 218 -5.56 -4.11 -23.04
C ASP A 218 -4.10 -3.84 -22.66
N HIS A 219 -3.26 -4.85 -22.89
CA HIS A 219 -1.87 -4.97 -22.48
C HIS A 219 -0.90 -5.02 -23.66
N GLY A 220 -1.40 -4.79 -24.87
CA GLY A 220 -0.61 -4.92 -26.09
C GLY A 220 -0.09 -6.35 -26.28
N ASP A 221 1.04 -6.46 -26.99
CA ASP A 221 1.63 -7.76 -27.36
C ASP A 221 2.70 -8.26 -26.36
N ASP A 222 3.10 -7.47 -25.34
CA ASP A 222 4.13 -7.90 -24.38
C ASP A 222 3.52 -8.83 -23.29
N PRO A 223 3.88 -10.12 -23.25
CA PRO A 223 3.32 -11.05 -22.27
C PRO A 223 3.73 -10.74 -20.83
N ARG A 224 4.74 -9.89 -20.59
CA ARG A 224 5.11 -9.40 -19.26
C ARG A 224 4.04 -8.45 -18.70
N ALA A 225 3.45 -7.61 -19.55
CA ALA A 225 2.36 -6.71 -19.17
C ALA A 225 1.13 -7.49 -18.71
N ALA A 226 0.76 -8.56 -19.44
CA ALA A 226 -0.33 -9.46 -19.05
C ALA A 226 -0.10 -10.06 -17.65
N ARG A 227 1.09 -10.63 -17.41
CA ARG A 227 1.42 -11.25 -16.11
C ARG A 227 1.35 -10.26 -14.96
N TRP A 228 1.85 -9.04 -15.19
CA TRP A 228 1.80 -8.00 -14.17
C TRP A 228 0.36 -7.56 -13.88
N LEU A 229 -0.45 -7.32 -14.91
CA LEU A 229 -1.86 -6.96 -14.75
C LEU A 229 -2.67 -8.04 -14.05
N ASP A 230 -2.47 -9.32 -14.40
CA ASP A 230 -3.22 -10.43 -13.77
C ASP A 230 -2.93 -10.50 -12.27
N LEU A 231 -1.65 -10.37 -11.87
CA LEU A 231 -1.26 -10.39 -10.47
C LEU A 231 -1.68 -9.10 -9.73
N ALA A 232 -1.53 -7.94 -10.37
CA ALA A 232 -1.97 -6.66 -9.82
C ALA A 232 -3.48 -6.60 -9.59
N ALA A 233 -4.28 -7.11 -10.53
CA ALA A 233 -5.74 -7.18 -10.39
C ALA A 233 -6.13 -8.11 -9.24
N ALA A 234 -5.45 -9.25 -9.09
CA ALA A 234 -5.67 -10.14 -7.96
C ALA A 234 -5.30 -9.47 -6.63
N ASP A 235 -4.13 -8.83 -6.55
CA ASP A 235 -3.68 -8.12 -5.35
C ASP A 235 -4.65 -6.98 -4.98
N LEU A 236 -5.08 -6.16 -5.95
CA LEU A 236 -6.11 -5.13 -5.73
C LEU A 236 -7.40 -5.72 -5.19
N ALA A 237 -7.87 -6.85 -5.73
CA ALA A 237 -9.07 -7.50 -5.25
C ALA A 237 -8.94 -7.96 -3.78
N ALA A 238 -7.78 -8.51 -3.40
CA ALA A 238 -7.49 -8.97 -2.04
C ALA A 238 -7.23 -7.82 -1.05
N LEU A 239 -6.99 -6.60 -1.54
CA LEU A 239 -6.79 -5.37 -0.75
C LEU A 239 -8.09 -4.59 -0.52
N ARG A 240 -9.26 -5.05 -1.02
CA ARG A 240 -10.51 -4.29 -0.87
C ARG A 240 -11.03 -4.37 0.57
N LEU A 241 -11.39 -3.21 1.10
CA LEU A 241 -12.02 -3.02 2.41
C LEU A 241 -13.30 -2.19 2.26
N ALA A 242 -14.13 -2.17 3.29
CA ALA A 242 -15.27 -1.27 3.42
C ALA A 242 -15.40 -0.78 4.87
N LEU A 243 -16.18 0.27 5.08
CA LEU A 243 -16.59 0.67 6.43
C LEU A 243 -17.66 -0.32 6.96
N PRO A 244 -17.63 -0.74 8.24
CA PRO A 244 -18.59 -1.69 8.78
C PRO A 244 -20.07 -1.30 8.60
N GLU A 245 -20.38 0.00 8.68
CA GLU A 245 -21.74 0.53 8.50
C GLU A 245 -22.15 0.66 7.02
N HIS A 246 -21.20 0.55 6.09
CA HIS A 246 -21.40 0.72 4.65
C HIS A 246 -20.63 -0.36 3.85
N PRO A 247 -20.96 -1.65 4.01
CA PRO A 247 -20.21 -2.75 3.40
C PRO A 247 -20.29 -2.80 1.87
N ASP A 248 -21.23 -2.08 1.26
CA ASP A 248 -21.41 -1.99 -0.19
C ASP A 248 -20.45 -0.97 -0.84
N ASP A 249 -19.91 -0.02 -0.06
CA ASP A 249 -18.96 0.98 -0.52
C ASP A 249 -17.53 0.52 -0.18
N ALA A 250 -16.89 -0.18 -1.11
CA ALA A 250 -15.50 -0.59 -1.01
C ALA A 250 -14.51 0.59 -1.21
N PHE A 251 -13.27 0.40 -0.75
CA PHE A 251 -12.06 1.14 -1.11
C PHE A 251 -10.86 0.18 -1.07
N TYR A 252 -9.71 0.57 -1.61
CA TYR A 252 -8.49 -0.23 -1.46
C TYR A 252 -7.75 0.15 -0.17
N ALA A 253 -7.37 -0.84 0.64
CA ALA A 253 -6.38 -0.63 1.70
C ALA A 253 -5.06 -0.11 1.10
N ALA A 254 -4.31 0.73 1.84
CA ALA A 254 -3.04 1.23 1.32
C ALA A 254 -2.07 0.08 1.02
N GLY A 255 -1.69 -0.73 2.01
CA GLY A 255 -0.83 -1.88 1.77
C GLY A 255 -0.53 -2.75 2.97
N ALA A 256 -0.19 -4.00 2.69
CA ALA A 256 0.17 -4.97 3.70
C ALA A 256 1.71 -4.96 3.92
N PRO A 257 2.21 -4.95 5.18
CA PRO A 257 1.44 -5.12 6.41
C PRO A 257 1.08 -3.83 7.14
N TRP A 258 1.80 -2.73 6.90
CA TRP A 258 1.81 -1.58 7.81
C TRP A 258 0.60 -0.66 7.70
N PHE A 259 -0.02 -0.63 6.53
CA PHE A 259 -1.02 0.36 6.15
C PHE A 259 -2.30 -0.36 5.68
N PHE A 260 -2.68 -1.42 6.39
CA PHE A 260 -3.76 -2.33 6.00
C PHE A 260 -5.14 -1.83 6.44
N THR A 261 -5.42 -0.55 6.12
CA THR A 261 -6.63 0.19 6.48
C THR A 261 -6.86 1.32 5.46
N LEU A 262 -7.86 2.18 5.69
CA LEU A 262 -8.13 3.36 4.88
C LEU A 262 -7.03 4.40 5.04
N PHE A 263 -6.36 4.72 3.92
CA PHE A 263 -5.58 5.93 3.73
C PHE A 263 -6.20 6.70 2.56
N GLY A 264 -6.64 7.95 2.80
CA GLY A 264 -7.46 8.69 1.85
C GLY A 264 -6.74 8.96 0.54
N ARG A 265 -5.53 9.52 0.60
CA ARG A 265 -4.69 9.78 -0.57
C ARG A 265 -4.39 8.50 -1.35
N ASP A 266 -3.95 7.45 -0.67
CA ASP A 266 -3.58 6.17 -1.28
C ASP A 266 -4.78 5.54 -1.99
N SER A 267 -5.95 5.57 -1.36
CA SER A 267 -7.20 5.06 -1.94
C SER A 267 -7.59 5.86 -3.17
N ILE A 268 -7.44 7.20 -3.13
CA ILE A 268 -7.72 8.06 -4.28
C ILE A 268 -6.79 7.73 -5.45
N TRP A 269 -5.48 7.67 -5.21
CA TRP A 269 -4.52 7.36 -6.29
C TRP A 269 -4.67 5.94 -6.82
N ALA A 270 -4.88 4.95 -5.96
CA ALA A 270 -5.14 3.58 -6.39
C ALA A 270 -6.39 3.50 -7.28
N ALA A 271 -7.49 4.15 -6.88
CA ALA A 271 -8.70 4.21 -7.69
C ALA A 271 -8.51 5.00 -8.99
N ARG A 272 -7.75 6.09 -8.96
CA ARG A 272 -7.45 6.93 -10.12
C ARG A 272 -6.60 6.21 -11.17
N LEU A 273 -5.55 5.50 -10.74
CA LEU A 273 -4.68 4.72 -11.62
C LEU A 273 -5.39 3.45 -12.15
N ALA A 274 -6.24 2.82 -11.32
CA ALA A 274 -7.02 1.64 -11.71
C ALA A 274 -8.30 1.98 -12.48
N LEU A 275 -8.64 3.26 -12.68
CA LEU A 275 -9.91 3.70 -13.27
C LEU A 275 -10.26 3.02 -14.60
N PRO A 276 -9.33 2.82 -15.55
CA PRO A 276 -9.63 2.10 -16.80
C PRO A 276 -10.02 0.62 -16.59
N ALA A 277 -9.61 0.02 -15.46
CA ALA A 277 -9.91 -1.36 -15.10
C ALA A 277 -11.15 -1.47 -14.20
N ASP A 278 -11.35 -0.54 -13.27
CA ASP A 278 -12.43 -0.60 -12.29
C ASP A 278 -12.98 0.80 -11.94
N PRO A 279 -13.86 1.37 -12.79
CA PRO A 279 -14.48 2.67 -12.52
C PRO A 279 -15.41 2.64 -11.30
N SER A 280 -15.94 1.46 -10.92
CA SER A 280 -16.80 1.32 -9.74
C SER A 280 -16.03 1.67 -8.47
N MET A 281 -14.72 1.41 -8.46
CA MET A 281 -13.88 1.71 -7.30
C MET A 281 -13.65 3.20 -7.07
N ALA A 282 -13.62 4.01 -8.13
CA ALA A 282 -13.56 5.46 -8.00
C ALA A 282 -14.83 6.01 -7.32
N ALA A 283 -16.01 5.65 -7.84
CA ALA A 283 -17.30 6.09 -7.28
C ALA A 283 -17.45 5.69 -5.80
N SER A 284 -17.07 4.45 -5.48
CA SER A 284 -17.14 3.92 -4.12
C SER A 284 -16.17 4.61 -3.16
N THR A 285 -14.91 4.80 -3.57
CA THR A 285 -13.89 5.50 -2.78
C THR A 285 -14.31 6.95 -2.48
N LEU A 286 -14.90 7.64 -3.48
CA LEU A 286 -15.42 8.99 -3.32
C LEU A 286 -16.49 9.06 -2.22
N ARG A 287 -17.46 8.13 -2.22
CA ARG A 287 -18.52 8.05 -1.19
C ARG A 287 -17.96 7.76 0.20
N VAL A 288 -17.03 6.81 0.33
CA VAL A 288 -16.39 6.50 1.62
C VAL A 288 -15.71 7.74 2.21
N LEU A 289 -14.90 8.44 1.42
CA LEU A 289 -14.17 9.61 1.87
C LEU A 289 -15.09 10.82 2.14
N ALA A 290 -16.17 10.97 1.37
CA ALA A 290 -17.18 12.00 1.64
C ALA A 290 -17.87 11.81 3.00
N ARG A 291 -18.12 10.56 3.43
CA ARG A 291 -18.71 10.26 4.75
C ARG A 291 -17.79 10.64 5.91
N LEU A 292 -16.48 10.64 5.68
CA LEU A 292 -15.45 10.98 6.66
C LEU A 292 -14.92 12.42 6.49
N GLN A 293 -15.50 13.22 5.61
CA GLN A 293 -15.02 14.57 5.33
C GLN A 293 -15.08 15.45 6.58
N GLY A 294 -14.06 16.27 6.78
CA GLY A 294 -13.95 17.15 7.94
C GLY A 294 -15.06 18.19 8.00
N THR A 295 -15.57 18.46 9.20
CA THR A 295 -16.67 19.43 9.41
C THR A 295 -16.36 20.47 10.49
N VAL A 296 -15.27 20.30 11.23
CA VAL A 296 -14.84 21.19 12.30
C VAL A 296 -13.35 21.52 12.14
N VAL A 297 -12.92 22.59 12.81
CA VAL A 297 -11.49 22.92 12.96
C VAL A 297 -11.01 22.28 14.26
N ASP A 298 -10.12 21.30 14.15
CA ASP A 298 -9.50 20.63 15.29
C ASP A 298 -8.01 20.34 15.01
N PRO A 299 -7.09 21.08 15.64
CA PRO A 299 -5.65 20.85 15.48
C PRO A 299 -5.20 19.45 15.90
N ALA A 300 -5.84 18.81 16.89
CA ALA A 300 -5.42 17.51 17.40
C ALA A 300 -5.57 16.39 16.35
N THR A 301 -6.57 16.52 15.48
CA THR A 301 -6.81 15.62 14.35
C THR A 301 -6.35 16.19 13.02
N ALA A 302 -5.79 17.40 13.01
CA ALA A 302 -5.48 18.21 11.82
C ALA A 302 -6.69 18.44 10.89
N GLN A 303 -7.89 18.42 11.46
CA GLN A 303 -9.16 18.51 10.74
C GLN A 303 -9.51 19.96 10.43
N ALA A 304 -10.07 20.17 9.24
CA ALA A 304 -10.69 21.42 8.83
C ALA A 304 -11.97 21.12 8.05
N PRO A 305 -12.95 22.05 8.01
CA PRO A 305 -14.14 21.90 7.17
C PRO A 305 -13.78 21.62 5.71
N GLY A 306 -14.35 20.57 5.12
CA GLY A 306 -14.11 20.14 3.74
C GLY A 306 -12.89 19.27 3.51
N LYS A 307 -11.99 19.14 4.50
CA LYS A 307 -10.75 18.36 4.38
C LYS A 307 -11.02 16.86 4.32
N ILE A 308 -10.36 16.15 3.41
CA ILE A 308 -10.43 14.68 3.32
C ILE A 308 -9.44 14.04 4.29
N ALA A 309 -9.83 12.93 4.93
CA ALA A 309 -9.02 12.24 5.93
C ALA A 309 -7.73 11.65 5.34
N HIS A 310 -6.66 11.67 6.16
CA HIS A 310 -5.39 11.00 5.86
C HIS A 310 -5.52 9.50 6.10
N GLU A 311 -5.86 9.08 7.32
CA GLU A 311 -6.01 7.66 7.68
C GLU A 311 -7.08 7.42 8.73
N LEU A 312 -7.59 6.18 8.77
CA LEU A 312 -8.51 5.66 9.79
C LEU A 312 -7.96 4.37 10.38
N ARG A 313 -7.87 4.28 11.71
CA ARG A 313 -7.42 3.11 12.48
C ARG A 313 -8.37 2.83 13.65
N SER A 314 -8.31 1.61 14.20
CA SER A 314 -9.11 1.23 15.38
C SER A 314 -8.61 1.86 16.68
N GLY A 315 -7.34 2.27 16.72
CA GLY A 315 -6.72 2.94 17.87
C GLY A 315 -5.71 4.00 17.44
N ALA A 316 -5.24 4.78 18.41
CA ALA A 316 -4.20 5.78 18.18
C ALA A 316 -2.89 5.10 17.78
N LEU A 317 -2.19 5.68 16.81
CA LEU A 317 -0.87 5.24 16.38
C LEU A 317 0.19 6.00 17.19
N SER A 318 1.15 5.29 17.76
CA SER A 318 2.29 5.91 18.44
C SER A 318 3.60 5.30 17.96
N LEU A 319 4.49 6.16 17.48
CA LEU A 319 5.85 5.82 17.04
C LEU A 319 6.85 6.63 17.88
N PRO A 320 7.21 6.16 19.10
CA PRO A 320 7.99 6.94 20.05
C PRO A 320 9.37 7.38 19.55
N HIS A 321 10.00 6.57 18.69
CA HIS A 321 11.31 6.88 18.11
C HIS A 321 11.26 8.01 17.07
N GLU A 322 10.08 8.27 16.50
CA GLU A 322 9.85 9.32 15.51
C GLU A 322 9.16 10.54 16.12
N GLY A 323 8.73 10.46 17.38
CA GLY A 323 7.97 11.54 18.03
C GLY A 323 6.54 11.69 17.51
N VAL A 324 6.02 10.71 16.78
CA VAL A 324 4.71 10.76 16.12
C VAL A 324 3.64 10.10 16.98
N HIS A 325 2.51 10.78 17.15
CA HIS A 325 1.30 10.28 17.80
C HIS A 325 0.05 10.76 17.04
N LEU A 326 -0.65 9.84 16.39
CA LEU A 326 -1.80 10.18 15.54
C LEU A 326 -3.11 9.65 16.15
N PRO A 327 -4.19 10.45 16.16
CA PRO A 327 -5.50 9.97 16.58
C PRO A 327 -6.04 8.91 15.61
N PRO A 328 -7.03 8.09 16.03
CA PRO A 328 -7.58 7.03 15.20
C PRO A 328 -8.15 7.50 13.85
N LEU A 329 -8.71 8.71 13.81
CA LEU A 329 -9.11 9.39 12.58
C LEU A 329 -8.28 10.66 12.45
N TYR A 330 -7.38 10.68 11.48
CA TYR A 330 -6.40 11.75 11.30
C TYR A 330 -6.54 12.38 9.91
N TYR A 331 -6.36 13.70 9.84
CA TYR A 331 -6.52 14.52 8.63
C TYR A 331 -5.22 15.21 8.21
N GLY A 332 -4.04 14.76 8.67
CA GLY A 332 -2.73 15.33 8.29
C GLY A 332 -2.31 14.98 6.86
N THR A 333 -3.15 15.30 5.89
CA THR A 333 -2.89 15.23 4.44
C THR A 333 -3.28 16.57 3.83
N VAL A 334 -2.40 17.15 3.03
CA VAL A 334 -2.69 18.42 2.33
C VAL A 334 -3.16 18.19 0.88
N ASP A 335 -2.83 17.03 0.32
CA ASP A 335 -3.08 16.65 -1.07
C ASP A 335 -4.38 15.85 -1.28
N ALA A 336 -4.91 15.15 -0.28
CA ALA A 336 -6.09 14.30 -0.46
C ALA A 336 -7.35 15.07 -0.88
N THR A 337 -7.56 16.28 -0.36
CA THR A 337 -8.75 17.09 -0.68
C THR A 337 -8.82 17.51 -2.15
N PRO A 338 -7.78 18.16 -2.74
CA PRO A 338 -7.80 18.45 -4.18
C PRO A 338 -7.79 17.17 -5.03
N LEU A 339 -7.10 16.11 -4.60
CA LEU A 339 -7.11 14.83 -5.30
C LEU A 339 -8.50 14.18 -5.33
N TRP A 340 -9.30 14.33 -4.28
CA TRP A 340 -10.68 13.83 -4.24
C TRP A 340 -11.54 14.49 -5.32
N VAL A 341 -11.40 15.82 -5.51
CA VAL A 341 -12.09 16.54 -6.59
C VAL A 341 -11.62 16.08 -7.97
N CYS A 342 -10.30 15.87 -8.13
CA CYS A 342 -9.75 15.32 -9.38
C CYS A 342 -10.31 13.94 -9.70
N LEU A 343 -10.40 13.04 -8.71
CA LEU A 343 -10.99 11.71 -8.88
C LEU A 343 -12.48 11.78 -9.20
N LEU A 344 -13.24 12.72 -8.63
CA LEU A 344 -14.65 12.90 -8.97
C LEU A 344 -14.82 13.30 -10.43
N ALA A 345 -13.99 14.22 -10.92
CA ALA A 345 -13.99 14.61 -12.31
C ALA A 345 -13.58 13.44 -13.23
N ASP A 346 -12.55 12.67 -12.85
CA ASP A 346 -12.14 11.48 -13.60
C ASP A 346 -13.25 10.40 -13.64
N ALA A 347 -13.93 10.18 -12.52
CA ALA A 347 -15.06 9.27 -12.45
C ALA A 347 -16.23 9.74 -13.33
N ARG A 348 -16.49 11.05 -13.38
CA ARG A 348 -17.51 11.64 -14.26
C ARG A 348 -17.16 11.43 -15.74
N ASP A 349 -15.91 11.66 -16.12
CA ASP A 349 -15.42 11.38 -17.48
C ASP A 349 -15.52 9.88 -17.83
N ALA A 350 -15.36 9.01 -16.84
CA ALA A 350 -15.53 7.55 -16.96
C ALA A 350 -16.99 7.06 -16.86
N GLY A 351 -17.97 7.98 -16.75
CA GLY A 351 -19.40 7.65 -16.84
C GLY A 351 -20.16 7.57 -15.50
N LEU A 352 -19.64 8.13 -14.41
CA LEU A 352 -20.40 8.32 -13.15
C LEU A 352 -21.74 9.01 -13.46
N SER A 353 -22.85 8.51 -12.92
CA SER A 353 -24.18 9.02 -13.27
C SER A 353 -24.48 10.41 -12.68
N ASP A 354 -25.42 11.13 -13.29
CA ASP A 354 -25.92 12.42 -12.77
C ASP A 354 -26.47 12.33 -11.33
N ALA A 355 -27.02 11.17 -10.96
CA ALA A 355 -27.58 10.94 -9.63
C ALA A 355 -26.46 10.80 -8.60
N GLU A 356 -25.43 10.02 -8.91
CA GLU A 356 -24.25 9.85 -8.05
C GLU A 356 -23.45 11.15 -7.93
N LEU A 357 -23.28 11.90 -9.03
CA LEU A 357 -22.63 13.21 -8.99
C LEU A 357 -23.40 14.19 -8.08
N ARG A 358 -24.74 14.22 -8.16
CA ARG A 358 -25.58 15.03 -7.26
C ARG A 358 -25.51 14.58 -5.80
N GLU A 359 -25.38 13.28 -5.53
CA GLU A 359 -25.16 12.76 -4.17
C GLU A 359 -23.87 13.33 -3.55
N LEU A 360 -22.82 13.46 -4.36
CA LEU A 360 -21.50 13.93 -3.94
C LEU A 360 -21.34 15.46 -3.95
N LEU A 361 -22.34 16.21 -4.45
CA LEU A 361 -22.29 17.67 -4.55
C LEU A 361 -21.98 18.38 -3.21
N PRO A 362 -22.58 18.02 -2.05
CA PRO A 362 -22.25 18.66 -0.78
C PRO A 362 -20.76 18.51 -0.42
N ALA A 363 -20.19 17.32 -0.68
CA ALA A 363 -18.79 17.05 -0.41
C ALA A 363 -17.86 17.77 -1.39
N LEU A 364 -18.26 17.87 -2.67
CA LEU A 364 -17.55 18.65 -3.68
C LEU A 364 -17.47 20.13 -3.29
N ARG A 365 -18.59 20.75 -2.90
CA ARG A 365 -18.61 22.16 -2.46
C ARG A 365 -17.68 22.36 -1.25
N ALA A 366 -17.78 21.49 -0.25
CA ALA A 366 -16.94 21.59 0.94
C ALA A 366 -15.44 21.41 0.62
N ALA A 367 -15.07 20.50 -0.29
CA ALA A 367 -13.68 20.30 -0.71
C ALA A 367 -13.11 21.52 -1.47
N LEU A 368 -13.91 22.09 -2.38
CA LEU A 368 -13.54 23.31 -3.11
C LEU A 368 -13.42 24.52 -2.16
N ASP A 369 -14.35 24.67 -1.22
CA ASP A 369 -14.29 25.71 -0.19
C ASP A 369 -13.06 25.55 0.70
N TRP A 370 -12.70 24.30 1.08
CA TRP A 370 -11.48 24.05 1.83
C TRP A 370 -10.25 24.57 1.07
N MET A 371 -10.12 24.28 -0.22
CA MET A 371 -8.97 24.73 -1.02
C MET A 371 -8.82 26.24 -1.03
N VAL A 372 -9.92 26.98 -1.16
CA VAL A 372 -9.92 28.44 -1.30
C VAL A 372 -9.84 29.17 0.04
N VAL A 373 -10.48 28.64 1.08
CA VAL A 373 -10.68 29.32 2.38
C VAL A 373 -9.73 28.80 3.47
N HIS A 374 -9.41 27.50 3.46
CA HIS A 374 -8.69 26.83 4.54
C HIS A 374 -7.33 26.26 4.12
N GLY A 375 -7.05 26.16 2.81
CA GLY A 375 -5.84 25.56 2.29
C GLY A 375 -4.58 26.39 2.56
N ASP A 376 -4.70 27.71 2.55
CA ASP A 376 -3.60 28.64 2.87
C ASP A 376 -3.63 28.99 4.36
N ALA A 377 -3.05 28.12 5.19
CA ALA A 377 -3.09 28.30 6.64
C ALA A 377 -2.12 29.40 7.11
N SER A 378 -1.05 29.67 6.37
CA SER A 378 -0.07 30.70 6.73
C SER A 378 -0.30 32.08 6.12
N GLY A 379 -1.19 32.20 5.12
CA GLY A 379 -1.40 33.43 4.36
C GLY A 379 -0.34 33.67 3.27
N SER A 380 0.33 32.60 2.82
CA SER A 380 1.37 32.63 1.78
C SER A 380 0.81 32.82 0.37
N GLY A 381 -0.50 32.66 0.20
CA GLY A 381 -1.20 32.55 -1.07
C GLY A 381 -1.23 31.13 -1.64
N PHE A 382 -0.50 30.18 -1.06
CA PHE A 382 -0.44 28.80 -1.52
C PHE A 382 -1.05 27.85 -0.50
N ILE A 383 -1.53 26.70 -0.96
CA ILE A 383 -1.96 25.67 -0.03
C ILE A 383 -0.72 25.12 0.69
N ASP A 384 -0.72 25.20 2.01
CA ASP A 384 0.42 24.83 2.85
C ASP A 384 0.01 23.96 4.05
N TYR A 385 1.00 23.42 4.75
CA TYR A 385 0.79 22.65 5.97
C TYR A 385 1.78 23.00 7.07
N ARG A 386 1.32 22.81 8.30
CA ARG A 386 2.12 22.81 9.52
C ARG A 386 1.51 21.81 10.49
N ASP A 387 2.34 21.04 11.18
CA ASP A 387 1.89 20.34 12.38
C ASP A 387 1.80 21.33 13.56
N GLU A 388 0.57 21.73 13.91
CA GLU A 388 0.32 22.62 15.04
C GLU A 388 0.52 21.94 16.40
N THR A 389 0.52 20.61 16.43
CA THR A 389 0.55 19.83 17.67
C THR A 389 1.97 19.50 18.14
N GLY A 390 2.94 19.52 17.22
CA GLY A 390 4.33 19.10 17.41
C GLY A 390 4.53 17.59 17.56
N HIS A 391 3.48 16.79 17.39
CA HIS A 391 3.51 15.32 17.45
C HIS A 391 2.72 14.66 16.31
N GLY A 392 2.19 15.43 15.36
CA GLY A 392 1.59 14.94 14.13
C GLY A 392 2.64 14.66 13.06
N LEU A 393 2.20 14.47 11.82
CA LEU A 393 3.12 14.34 10.68
C LEU A 393 3.78 15.68 10.37
N ALA A 394 5.11 15.71 10.37
CA ALA A 394 5.90 16.89 10.01
C ALA A 394 5.71 17.28 8.53
N ASN A 395 5.55 16.29 7.64
CA ASN A 395 5.23 16.47 6.24
C ASN A 395 3.86 15.84 5.92
N GLN A 396 2.96 16.61 5.30
CA GLN A 396 1.58 16.18 5.03
C GLN A 396 1.28 15.93 3.54
N GLY A 397 2.29 16.03 2.67
CA GLY A 397 2.21 15.55 1.29
C GLY A 397 2.42 14.05 1.19
N TRP A 398 2.50 13.51 -0.02
CA TRP A 398 2.75 12.08 -0.23
C TRP A 398 4.14 11.64 0.27
N LYS A 399 5.13 12.53 0.23
CA LYS A 399 6.44 12.33 0.87
C LYS A 399 6.40 12.73 2.34
N ASP A 400 5.76 11.92 3.16
CA ASP A 400 5.44 12.24 4.56
C ASP A 400 6.55 11.95 5.60
N SER A 401 7.71 11.42 5.18
CA SER A 401 8.86 11.25 6.09
C SER A 401 9.43 12.60 6.52
N GLY A 402 9.93 12.70 7.76
CA GLY A 402 10.43 13.97 8.32
C GLY A 402 11.63 14.58 7.60
N ASP A 403 12.34 13.80 6.79
CA ASP A 403 13.53 14.18 6.02
C ASP A 403 13.26 14.43 4.53
N SER A 404 11.99 14.40 4.09
CA SER A 404 11.66 14.38 2.67
C SER A 404 11.83 15.73 1.94
N ILE A 405 11.61 16.85 2.65
CA ILE A 405 11.67 18.19 2.09
C ILE A 405 12.98 18.85 2.51
N GLN A 406 13.98 18.70 1.65
CA GLN A 406 15.33 19.21 1.87
C GLN A 406 15.81 20.04 0.69
N TRP A 407 16.67 21.01 1.00
CA TRP A 407 17.46 21.77 0.05
C TRP A 407 18.56 20.90 -0.57
N ARG A 408 19.13 21.36 -1.68
CA ARG A 408 20.09 20.56 -2.44
C ARG A 408 21.32 20.13 -1.63
N ASP A 409 21.74 20.95 -0.67
CA ASP A 409 22.86 20.68 0.23
C ASP A 409 22.49 19.77 1.43
N GLY A 410 21.23 19.33 1.54
CA GLY A 410 20.73 18.38 2.53
C GLY A 410 20.19 19.00 3.82
N HIS A 411 20.14 20.33 3.97
CA HIS A 411 19.40 20.91 5.09
C HIS A 411 17.89 20.82 4.88
N LEU A 412 17.13 20.68 5.96
CA LEU A 412 15.66 20.59 5.90
C LEU A 412 15.04 21.97 5.69
N ALA A 413 13.92 22.02 4.96
CA ALA A 413 13.13 23.23 4.81
C ALA A 413 12.34 23.54 6.10
N ASP A 414 12.20 24.82 6.43
CA ASP A 414 11.44 25.26 7.59
C ASP A 414 9.94 25.36 7.29
N GLY A 415 9.09 24.86 8.19
CA GLY A 415 7.63 24.90 8.05
C GLY A 415 6.97 26.25 8.40
N PRO A 416 5.87 26.64 7.73
CA PRO A 416 4.98 25.81 6.91
C PRO A 416 5.56 25.57 5.52
N ILE A 417 5.18 24.46 4.91
CA ILE A 417 5.67 24.05 3.58
C ILE A 417 4.51 24.11 2.59
N ALA A 418 4.72 24.76 1.44
CA ALA A 418 3.79 24.76 0.31
C ALA A 418 4.36 23.89 -0.82
N LEU A 419 3.82 22.68 -1.01
CA LEU A 419 4.32 21.71 -1.98
C LEU A 419 3.85 22.00 -3.40
N SER A 420 4.73 21.78 -4.38
CA SER A 420 4.45 22.04 -5.79
C SER A 420 3.36 21.15 -6.38
N GLU A 421 3.36 19.85 -6.06
CA GLU A 421 2.35 18.90 -6.54
C GLU A 421 0.96 19.24 -5.99
N VAL A 422 0.89 19.74 -4.76
CA VAL A 422 -0.38 20.15 -4.14
C VAL A 422 -0.99 21.31 -4.92
N GLN A 423 -0.17 22.28 -5.34
CA GLN A 423 -0.65 23.40 -6.14
C GLN A 423 -1.14 22.94 -7.53
N ALA A 424 -0.45 21.96 -8.14
CA ALA A 424 -0.87 21.35 -9.39
C ALA A 424 -2.21 20.61 -9.27
N TYR A 425 -2.40 19.80 -8.22
CA TYR A 425 -3.68 19.16 -7.96
C TYR A 425 -4.77 20.16 -7.66
N ALA A 426 -4.46 21.22 -6.90
CA ALA A 426 -5.43 22.25 -6.55
C ALA A 426 -5.87 23.05 -7.79
N TYR A 427 -4.94 23.34 -8.71
CA TYR A 427 -5.27 23.92 -10.00
C TYR A 427 -6.18 23.00 -10.83
N GLU A 428 -5.82 21.72 -10.98
CA GLU A 428 -6.65 20.74 -11.69
C GLU A 428 -8.05 20.64 -11.08
N ALA A 429 -8.11 20.54 -9.74
CA ALA A 429 -9.35 20.44 -8.97
C ALA A 429 -10.23 21.69 -9.12
N ALA A 430 -9.65 22.89 -9.11
CA ALA A 430 -10.42 24.13 -9.28
C ALA A 430 -11.02 24.23 -10.69
N VAL A 431 -10.22 23.94 -11.74
CA VAL A 431 -10.69 23.99 -13.13
C VAL A 431 -11.76 22.94 -13.40
N ARG A 432 -11.53 21.69 -12.99
CA ARG A 432 -12.46 20.58 -13.25
C ARG A 432 -13.66 20.61 -12.30
N GLY A 433 -13.46 21.01 -11.05
CA GLY A 433 -14.54 21.25 -10.10
C GLY A 433 -15.50 22.35 -10.57
N ALA A 434 -14.99 23.46 -11.13
CA ALA A 434 -15.82 24.48 -11.77
C ALA A 434 -16.66 23.91 -12.91
N ALA A 435 -16.10 23.02 -13.74
CA ALA A 435 -16.85 22.37 -14.81
C ALA A 435 -17.96 21.44 -14.28
N LEU A 436 -17.70 20.72 -13.18
CA LEU A 436 -18.73 19.89 -12.52
C LEU A 436 -19.85 20.74 -11.93
N LEU A 437 -19.55 21.90 -11.33
CA LEU A 437 -20.57 22.83 -10.84
C LEU A 437 -21.44 23.36 -11.99
N ASP A 438 -20.83 23.79 -13.09
CA ASP A 438 -21.56 24.24 -14.28
C ASP A 438 -22.48 23.15 -14.85
N GLU A 439 -22.01 21.90 -14.92
CA GLU A 439 -22.80 20.76 -15.38
C GLU A 439 -24.02 20.51 -14.49
N LEU A 440 -23.89 20.70 -13.18
CA LEU A 440 -24.97 20.57 -12.23
C LEU A 440 -25.91 21.79 -12.18
N GLY A 441 -25.52 22.91 -12.80
CA GLY A 441 -26.24 24.19 -12.74
C GLY A 441 -26.04 24.92 -11.41
N GLU A 442 -24.89 24.73 -10.78
CA GLU A 442 -24.52 25.23 -9.46
C GLU A 442 -23.60 26.46 -9.56
N ASP A 443 -23.80 27.46 -8.70
CA ASP A 443 -22.95 28.67 -8.68
C ASP A 443 -21.54 28.40 -8.11
N GLY A 444 -20.57 29.25 -8.47
CA GLY A 444 -19.19 29.25 -7.95
C GLY A 444 -18.10 28.90 -8.98
N GLY A 445 -18.48 28.44 -10.18
CA GLY A 445 -17.53 28.02 -11.21
C GLY A 445 -16.62 29.14 -11.73
N ASP A 446 -17.14 30.36 -11.89
CA ASP A 446 -16.37 31.49 -12.39
C ASP A 446 -15.33 31.98 -11.38
N GLU A 447 -15.68 32.05 -10.09
CA GLU A 447 -14.75 32.41 -9.02
C GLU A 447 -13.59 31.40 -8.92
N LEU A 448 -13.89 30.11 -9.06
CA LEU A 448 -12.87 29.05 -9.04
C LEU A 448 -11.90 29.15 -10.22
N ARG A 449 -12.38 29.51 -11.42
CA ARG A 449 -11.51 29.74 -12.59
C ARG A 449 -10.58 30.93 -12.36
N VAL A 450 -11.11 32.03 -11.81
CA VAL A 450 -10.30 33.21 -11.45
C VAL A 450 -9.24 32.83 -10.42
N TRP A 451 -9.61 32.06 -9.39
CA TRP A 451 -8.67 31.57 -8.39
C TRP A 451 -7.58 30.65 -9.00
N ALA A 452 -7.96 29.76 -9.92
CA ALA A 452 -7.02 28.88 -10.61
C ALA A 452 -6.03 29.65 -11.49
N ASP A 453 -6.51 30.67 -12.23
CA ASP A 453 -5.65 31.53 -13.05
C ASP A 453 -4.66 32.34 -12.19
N ASP A 454 -5.10 32.84 -11.04
CA ASP A 454 -4.23 33.52 -10.06
C ASP A 454 -3.19 32.57 -9.47
N LEU A 455 -3.59 31.38 -9.04
CA LEU A 455 -2.68 30.33 -8.55
C LEU A 455 -1.60 30.01 -9.59
N ARG A 456 -2.00 29.83 -10.85
CA ARG A 456 -1.07 29.56 -11.95
C ARG A 456 -0.06 30.70 -12.14
N ALA A 457 -0.52 31.94 -12.11
CA ALA A 457 0.35 33.11 -12.25
C ALA A 457 1.39 33.18 -11.11
N ARG A 458 0.93 33.05 -9.86
CA ARG A 458 1.82 33.09 -8.67
C ARG A 458 2.78 31.90 -8.63
N PHE A 459 2.32 30.71 -9.00
CA PHE A 459 3.18 29.53 -9.08
C PHE A 459 4.35 29.77 -10.05
N ARG A 460 4.06 30.33 -11.23
CA ARG A 460 5.06 30.62 -12.26
C ARG A 460 6.09 31.65 -11.83
N GLU A 461 5.72 32.57 -10.93
CA GLU A 461 6.63 33.55 -10.35
C GLU A 461 7.53 32.95 -9.26
N ALA A 462 6.95 32.14 -8.36
CA ALA A 462 7.62 31.74 -7.12
C ALA A 462 8.39 30.41 -7.18
N TYR A 463 7.96 29.44 -7.99
CA TYR A 463 8.46 28.06 -7.88
C TYR A 463 9.65 27.74 -8.79
N TRP A 464 10.06 28.58 -9.72
CA TRP A 464 11.07 28.17 -10.71
C TRP A 464 12.51 28.36 -10.22
N VAL A 465 13.29 27.27 -10.21
CA VAL A 465 14.71 27.26 -9.84
C VAL A 465 15.58 26.80 -11.00
N THR A 466 16.89 26.99 -10.90
CA THR A 466 17.87 26.48 -11.87
C THR A 466 19.10 25.95 -11.14
N THR A 467 19.41 24.68 -11.38
CA THR A 467 20.58 23.97 -10.82
C THR A 467 21.40 23.35 -11.95
N GLU A 468 22.35 22.49 -11.61
CA GLU A 468 23.18 21.79 -12.60
C GLU A 468 22.38 20.80 -13.46
N GLU A 469 21.29 20.24 -12.93
CA GLU A 469 20.38 19.35 -13.66
C GLU A 469 19.52 20.09 -14.68
N GLY A 470 19.18 21.36 -14.42
CA GLY A 470 18.41 22.19 -15.33
C GLY A 470 17.49 23.19 -14.62
N ARG A 471 16.53 23.73 -15.38
CA ARG A 471 15.48 24.63 -14.87
C ARG A 471 14.19 23.85 -14.65
N TYR A 472 13.63 23.92 -13.46
CA TYR A 472 12.44 23.16 -13.06
C TYR A 472 11.67 23.83 -11.92
N PRO A 473 10.42 23.43 -11.65
CA PRO A 473 9.70 23.80 -10.44
C PRO A 473 10.37 23.20 -9.19
N ALA A 474 10.67 24.04 -8.20
CA ALA A 474 11.07 23.68 -6.85
C ALA A 474 10.07 22.72 -6.23
N ILE A 475 10.55 21.82 -5.36
CA ILE A 475 9.67 20.87 -4.68
C ILE A 475 8.63 21.60 -3.81
N ALA A 476 9.03 22.69 -3.18
CA ALA A 476 8.18 23.46 -2.27
C ALA A 476 8.65 24.92 -2.13
N LEU A 477 7.82 25.74 -1.50
CA LEU A 477 8.24 26.95 -0.79
C LEU A 477 8.30 26.67 0.71
N ASP A 478 9.33 27.19 1.38
CA ASP A 478 9.51 27.11 2.82
C ASP A 478 8.78 28.25 3.58
N ALA A 479 8.96 28.32 4.90
CA ALA A 479 8.39 29.35 5.77
C ALA A 479 8.76 30.79 5.43
N HIS A 480 9.82 30.99 4.65
CA HIS A 480 10.30 32.29 4.21
C HIS A 480 9.85 32.61 2.78
N GLY A 481 9.05 31.73 2.17
CA GLY A 481 8.64 31.83 0.77
C GLY A 481 9.79 31.52 -0.20
N ALA A 482 10.86 30.89 0.27
CA ALA A 482 12.03 30.58 -0.54
C ALA A 482 11.84 29.23 -1.25
N PRO A 483 12.18 29.13 -2.56
CA PRO A 483 11.97 27.91 -3.33
C PRO A 483 13.04 26.87 -3.03
N VAL A 484 12.61 25.72 -2.47
CA VAL A 484 13.47 24.60 -2.11
C VAL A 484 13.97 23.90 -3.39
N ASP A 485 15.28 23.96 -3.62
CA ASP A 485 15.89 23.78 -4.94
C ASP A 485 16.21 22.33 -5.35
N THR A 486 15.95 21.35 -4.47
CA THR A 486 16.21 19.94 -4.76
C THR A 486 15.31 19.42 -5.89
N LEU A 487 15.92 18.86 -6.93
CA LEU A 487 15.20 18.11 -7.96
C LEU A 487 14.69 16.80 -7.38
N THR A 488 13.37 16.60 -7.45
CA THR A 488 12.68 15.40 -6.99
C THR A 488 11.67 14.92 -8.01
N SER A 489 11.11 13.73 -7.78
CA SER A 489 10.05 13.17 -8.62
C SER A 489 8.77 14.01 -8.68
N ASN A 490 8.57 14.94 -7.73
CA ASN A 490 7.38 15.78 -7.62
C ASN A 490 7.05 16.52 -8.92
N ILE A 491 8.04 16.92 -9.73
CA ILE A 491 7.80 17.56 -11.03
C ILE A 491 6.97 16.70 -12.00
N GLY A 492 6.97 15.37 -11.82
CA GLY A 492 6.15 14.43 -12.58
C GLY A 492 4.66 14.52 -12.23
N HIS A 493 4.33 14.93 -11.01
CA HIS A 493 2.96 15.12 -10.55
C HIS A 493 2.31 16.39 -11.12
N LEU A 494 3.11 17.32 -11.67
CA LEU A 494 2.61 18.56 -12.29
C LEU A 494 2.17 18.32 -13.75
N ILE A 495 2.71 17.30 -14.41
CA ILE A 495 2.43 16.99 -15.82
C ILE A 495 0.97 16.55 -15.99
N GLY A 496 0.25 17.12 -16.96
CA GLY A 496 -1.12 16.72 -17.30
C GLY A 496 -2.20 17.35 -16.42
N THR A 497 -1.81 18.17 -15.44
CA THR A 497 -2.71 18.93 -14.57
C THR A 497 -3.20 20.24 -15.21
N GLY A 498 -2.49 20.72 -16.23
CA GLY A 498 -2.75 21.99 -16.91
C GLY A 498 -2.16 23.23 -16.22
N LEU A 499 -1.51 23.07 -15.06
CA LEU A 499 -0.82 24.18 -14.37
C LEU A 499 0.37 24.67 -15.21
N LEU A 500 1.16 23.73 -15.73
CA LEU A 500 2.30 23.98 -16.62
C LEU A 500 1.84 24.14 -18.07
N ASP A 501 2.62 24.84 -18.89
CA ASP A 501 2.45 24.78 -20.35
C ASP A 501 3.13 23.55 -20.98
N ALA A 502 2.86 23.31 -22.27
CA ALA A 502 3.34 22.11 -22.96
C ALA A 502 4.88 22.02 -23.10
N ASP A 503 5.58 23.16 -23.07
CA ASP A 503 7.06 23.17 -23.13
C ASP A 503 7.65 22.90 -21.75
N GLU A 504 7.04 23.46 -20.70
CA GLU A 504 7.36 23.20 -19.30
C GLU A 504 7.12 21.72 -18.93
N GLU A 505 5.99 21.14 -19.35
CA GLU A 505 5.69 19.71 -19.14
C GLU A 505 6.72 18.80 -19.83
N ARG A 506 7.12 19.15 -21.06
CA ARG A 506 8.16 18.40 -21.79
C ARG A 506 9.51 18.49 -21.08
N ALA A 507 9.90 19.67 -20.62
CA ALA A 507 11.14 19.86 -19.87
C ALA A 507 11.16 19.04 -18.57
N CYS A 508 10.05 19.00 -17.83
CA CYS A 508 9.91 18.14 -16.65
C CYS A 508 10.06 16.66 -17.01
N ALA A 509 9.40 16.20 -18.08
CA ALA A 509 9.52 14.81 -18.53
C ALA A 509 10.95 14.42 -18.94
N GLU A 510 11.68 15.34 -19.59
CA GLU A 510 13.09 15.13 -19.97
C GLU A 510 14.00 15.01 -18.74
N LEU A 511 13.79 15.82 -17.70
CA LEU A 511 14.52 15.72 -16.44
C LEU A 511 14.29 14.38 -15.73
N LEU A 512 13.04 13.90 -15.70
CA LEU A 512 12.69 12.61 -15.08
C LEU A 512 13.33 11.41 -15.79
N LEU A 513 13.60 11.53 -17.09
CA LEU A 513 14.31 10.53 -17.90
C LEU A 513 15.84 10.63 -17.78
N GLY A 514 16.36 11.71 -17.19
CA GLY A 514 17.79 11.92 -17.01
C GLY A 514 18.40 10.96 -15.99
N ASP A 515 19.71 10.67 -16.13
CA ASP A 515 20.42 9.68 -15.32
C ASP A 515 20.36 9.96 -13.80
N SER A 516 20.21 11.22 -13.41
CA SER A 516 20.12 11.60 -12.00
C SER A 516 18.79 11.19 -11.36
N MET A 517 17.71 11.10 -12.14
CA MET A 517 16.36 10.75 -11.69
C MET A 517 15.97 9.33 -12.08
N SER A 518 16.20 8.92 -13.32
CA SER A 518 15.82 7.58 -13.79
C SER A 518 16.82 6.52 -13.31
N SER A 519 16.32 5.52 -12.57
CA SER A 519 17.15 4.38 -12.11
C SER A 519 17.28 3.29 -13.17
N GLY A 520 16.42 3.29 -14.19
CA GLY A 520 16.24 2.15 -15.10
C GLY A 520 15.22 1.12 -14.58
N TYR A 521 14.70 1.31 -13.37
CA TYR A 521 13.58 0.59 -12.76
C TYR A 521 12.47 1.56 -12.28
N GLY A 522 12.48 2.81 -12.75
CA GLY A 522 11.55 3.87 -12.38
C GLY A 522 12.25 5.19 -12.06
N ILE A 523 11.49 6.13 -11.47
CA ILE A 523 11.97 7.47 -11.10
C ILE A 523 12.37 7.48 -9.62
N ARG A 524 13.59 7.92 -9.32
CA ARG A 524 14.04 8.16 -7.95
C ARG A 524 13.25 9.31 -7.33
N THR A 525 12.95 9.19 -6.05
CA THR A 525 12.32 10.25 -5.27
C THR A 525 13.17 11.52 -5.19
N MET A 526 14.48 11.40 -5.41
CA MET A 526 15.44 12.51 -5.33
C MET A 526 16.58 12.34 -6.34
N SER A 527 17.04 13.46 -6.90
CA SER A 527 18.21 13.49 -7.78
C SER A 527 19.45 12.97 -7.05
N THR A 528 20.21 12.10 -7.72
CA THR A 528 21.55 11.67 -7.26
C THR A 528 22.56 12.82 -7.10
N GLY A 529 22.25 14.01 -7.63
CA GLY A 529 23.05 15.23 -7.45
C GLY A 529 22.81 15.97 -6.13
N ALA A 530 21.75 15.63 -5.38
CA ALA A 530 21.46 16.24 -4.08
C ALA A 530 22.26 15.58 -2.96
N ALA A 531 22.70 16.35 -1.97
CA ALA A 531 23.52 15.84 -0.87
C ALA A 531 22.77 14.84 0.03
N GLY A 532 21.46 15.00 0.16
CA GLY A 532 20.62 14.09 0.92
C GLY A 532 20.15 12.85 0.15
N TYR A 533 20.61 12.65 -1.08
CA TYR A 533 20.33 11.43 -1.82
C TYR A 533 20.95 10.20 -1.15
N TRP A 534 20.12 9.21 -0.85
CA TRP A 534 20.57 7.87 -0.48
C TRP A 534 19.65 6.81 -1.10
N PRO A 535 20.17 5.79 -1.82
CA PRO A 535 19.35 4.83 -2.55
C PRO A 535 18.43 3.98 -1.67
N LEU A 536 18.63 3.96 -0.35
CA LEU A 536 17.74 3.31 0.62
C LEU A 536 17.07 4.32 1.57
N SER A 537 17.06 5.62 1.26
CA SER A 537 16.23 6.59 1.98
C SER A 537 14.80 6.52 1.46
N TYR A 538 13.83 6.53 2.38
CA TYR A 538 12.41 6.30 2.10
C TYR A 538 11.86 7.29 1.07
N HIS A 539 11.99 8.60 1.29
CA HIS A 539 11.64 9.65 0.31
C HIS A 539 12.84 10.45 -0.21
N GLY A 540 14.06 10.13 0.24
CA GLY A 540 15.30 10.80 -0.14
C GLY A 540 16.16 10.02 -1.13
N GLY A 541 15.60 9.09 -1.92
CA GLY A 541 16.38 8.45 -2.98
C GLY A 541 15.88 7.08 -3.47
N SER A 542 15.00 6.41 -2.75
CA SER A 542 14.30 5.21 -3.23
C SER A 542 13.46 5.49 -4.49
N VAL A 543 12.95 4.44 -5.12
CA VAL A 543 12.01 4.52 -6.26
C VAL A 543 10.66 3.95 -5.83
N TRP A 544 9.61 4.77 -5.97
CA TRP A 544 8.23 4.39 -5.68
C TRP A 544 7.48 4.08 -6.96
N THR A 545 6.82 2.93 -7.00
CA THR A 545 6.12 2.45 -8.20
C THR A 545 4.95 3.36 -8.55
N HIS A 546 4.17 3.78 -7.54
CA HIS A 546 3.01 4.66 -7.76
C HIS A 546 3.45 6.06 -8.23
N ASP A 547 4.47 6.66 -7.61
CA ASP A 547 5.05 7.97 -7.98
C ASP A 547 5.48 7.98 -9.46
N THR A 548 6.21 6.93 -9.86
CA THR A 548 6.60 6.74 -11.26
C THR A 548 5.38 6.63 -12.18
N ALA A 549 4.33 5.91 -11.76
CA ALA A 549 3.11 5.74 -12.53
C ALA A 549 2.26 7.02 -12.62
N ILE A 550 2.30 7.89 -11.61
CA ILE A 550 1.67 9.23 -11.66
C ILE A 550 2.31 10.07 -12.77
N ALA A 551 3.64 10.06 -12.86
CA ALA A 551 4.34 10.75 -13.95
C ALA A 551 3.96 10.18 -15.33
N VAL A 552 3.86 8.84 -15.47
CA VAL A 552 3.40 8.20 -16.72
C VAL A 552 1.96 8.62 -17.04
N HIS A 553 1.06 8.61 -16.06
CA HIS A 553 -0.34 9.04 -16.21
C HIS A 553 -0.43 10.49 -16.71
N GLY A 554 0.32 11.40 -16.08
CA GLY A 554 0.43 12.80 -16.51
C GLY A 554 0.96 12.93 -17.94
N MET A 555 2.04 12.22 -18.26
CA MET A 555 2.63 12.24 -19.61
C MET A 555 1.66 11.75 -20.69
N LEU A 556 0.86 10.71 -20.42
CA LEU A 556 -0.17 10.25 -21.35
C LEU A 556 -1.22 11.34 -21.59
N ARG A 557 -1.71 11.99 -20.53
CA ARG A 557 -2.67 13.10 -20.63
C ARG A 557 -2.12 14.32 -21.39
N SER A 558 -0.82 14.58 -21.27
CA SER A 558 -0.13 15.66 -21.98
C SER A 558 0.30 15.30 -23.41
N GLY A 559 0.01 14.09 -23.90
CA GLY A 559 0.43 13.65 -25.24
C GLY A 559 1.92 13.28 -25.37
N LEU A 560 2.64 13.17 -24.24
CA LEU A 560 4.07 12.82 -24.17
C LEU A 560 4.28 11.30 -24.23
N MET A 561 3.79 10.68 -25.30
CA MET A 561 3.76 9.20 -25.46
C MET A 561 5.15 8.56 -25.40
N GLY A 562 6.16 9.19 -26.01
CA GLY A 562 7.55 8.68 -26.01
C GLY A 562 8.14 8.59 -24.60
N PRO A 563 8.17 9.70 -23.83
CA PRO A 563 8.55 9.69 -22.42
C PRO A 563 7.77 8.68 -21.56
N ALA A 564 6.44 8.66 -21.68
CA ALA A 564 5.56 7.75 -20.94
C ALA A 564 5.96 6.28 -21.16
N ARG A 565 6.10 5.88 -22.43
CA ARG A 565 6.49 4.52 -22.82
C ARG A 565 7.85 4.11 -22.24
N ARG A 566 8.86 4.99 -22.31
CA ARG A 566 10.21 4.70 -21.80
C ARG A 566 10.23 4.42 -20.29
N ILE A 567 9.39 5.11 -19.53
CA ILE A 567 9.28 4.90 -18.08
C ILE A 567 8.47 3.63 -17.79
N ALA A 568 7.38 3.39 -18.53
CA ALA A 568 6.59 2.17 -18.40
C ALA A 568 7.41 0.90 -18.71
N GLU A 569 8.32 0.95 -19.69
CA GLU A 569 9.27 -0.13 -19.98
C GLU A 569 10.18 -0.44 -18.77
N GLN A 570 10.61 0.58 -18.01
CA GLN A 570 11.38 0.38 -16.78
C GLN A 570 10.55 -0.28 -15.68
N LEU A 571 9.27 0.11 -15.55
CA LEU A 571 8.37 -0.49 -14.56
C LEU A 571 8.01 -1.94 -14.88
N ILE A 572 7.99 -2.35 -16.16
CA ILE A 572 7.88 -3.77 -16.52
C ILE A 572 9.15 -4.55 -16.12
N ASP A 573 10.33 -3.99 -16.36
CA ASP A 573 11.59 -4.64 -15.96
C ASP A 573 11.69 -4.74 -14.42
N LEU A 574 11.16 -3.74 -13.69
CA LEU A 574 10.97 -3.78 -12.24
C LEU A 574 10.03 -4.93 -11.83
N ALA A 575 8.87 -5.04 -12.47
CA ALA A 575 7.89 -6.07 -12.17
C ALA A 575 8.46 -7.47 -12.34
N GLU A 576 9.18 -7.74 -13.42
CA GLU A 576 9.87 -9.01 -13.62
C GLU A 576 10.87 -9.32 -12.49
N GLY A 577 11.63 -8.30 -12.05
CA GLY A 577 12.57 -8.42 -10.93
C GLY A 577 11.95 -8.80 -9.58
N PHE A 578 10.66 -8.51 -9.38
CA PHE A 578 9.90 -8.83 -8.17
C PHE A 578 8.85 -9.93 -8.36
N GLU A 579 9.04 -10.80 -9.37
CA GLU A 579 8.10 -11.89 -9.67
C GLU A 579 6.67 -11.37 -9.91
N TYR A 580 6.56 -10.19 -10.52
CA TYR A 580 5.34 -9.43 -10.86
C TYR A 580 4.51 -8.89 -9.68
N ARG A 581 4.87 -9.18 -8.43
CA ARG A 581 4.29 -8.53 -7.24
C ARG A 581 5.21 -7.40 -6.79
N VAL A 582 5.02 -6.23 -7.41
CA VAL A 582 5.85 -5.04 -7.17
C VAL A 582 5.61 -4.51 -5.74
N PRO A 583 6.67 -4.20 -4.98
CA PRO A 583 6.54 -3.61 -3.65
C PRO A 583 6.11 -2.13 -3.71
N GLU A 584 5.84 -1.58 -2.54
CA GLU A 584 5.65 -0.15 -2.29
C GLU A 584 6.74 0.71 -2.91
N LEU A 585 7.99 0.38 -2.56
CA LEU A 585 9.19 1.04 -3.02
C LEU A 585 10.33 0.02 -3.11
N HIS A 586 11.35 0.39 -3.88
CA HIS A 586 12.61 -0.33 -3.96
C HIS A 586 13.79 0.65 -3.95
N SER A 587 15.00 0.12 -3.87
CA SER A 587 16.20 0.96 -3.80
C SER A 587 16.38 1.80 -5.07
N GLY A 588 16.87 3.03 -4.91
CA GLY A 588 17.24 3.92 -6.02
C GLY A 588 18.57 3.61 -6.69
N GLU A 589 19.16 2.43 -6.47
CA GLU A 589 20.36 2.00 -7.19
C GLU A 589 20.10 1.96 -8.71
N PRO A 590 21.09 2.32 -9.54
CA PRO A 590 20.95 2.21 -10.98
C PRO A 590 20.83 0.75 -11.42
N ARG A 591 20.10 0.53 -12.51
CA ARG A 591 19.97 -0.77 -13.15
C ARG A 591 21.34 -1.38 -13.46
N VAL A 592 21.51 -2.64 -13.06
CA VAL A 592 22.67 -3.46 -13.42
C VAL A 592 22.27 -4.46 -14.50
N ALA A 593 23.06 -4.57 -15.57
CA ALA A 593 22.78 -5.51 -16.66
C ALA A 593 22.74 -6.96 -16.14
N GLY A 594 21.62 -7.65 -16.36
CA GLY A 594 21.38 -9.01 -15.86
C GLY A 594 21.10 -9.10 -14.35
N GLY A 595 20.97 -7.96 -13.65
CA GLY A 595 20.61 -7.88 -12.24
C GLY A 595 19.10 -7.71 -12.01
N ALA A 596 18.70 -7.79 -10.74
CA ALA A 596 17.37 -7.45 -10.25
C ALA A 596 17.44 -6.16 -9.43
N PRO A 597 16.34 -5.39 -9.33
CA PRO A 597 16.23 -4.25 -8.43
C PRO A 597 16.49 -4.67 -6.98
N VAL A 598 17.21 -3.83 -6.23
CA VAL A 598 17.49 -4.10 -4.81
C VAL A 598 16.23 -3.78 -3.99
N PRO A 599 15.74 -4.72 -3.15
CA PRO A 599 14.54 -4.48 -2.34
C PRO A 599 14.76 -3.39 -1.31
N TYR A 600 13.72 -2.59 -1.06
CA TYR A 600 13.68 -1.78 0.15
C TYR A 600 13.29 -2.67 1.34
N PRO A 601 14.05 -2.64 2.45
CA PRO A 601 13.90 -3.54 3.60
C PRO A 601 12.47 -3.82 4.07
N ALA A 602 11.69 -2.76 4.30
CA ALA A 602 10.41 -2.83 4.99
C ALA A 602 9.21 -2.48 4.11
N ALA A 603 9.35 -2.55 2.79
CA ALA A 603 8.33 -2.13 1.84
C ALA A 603 7.06 -3.00 1.92
N CYS A 604 5.88 -2.36 1.92
CA CYS A 604 4.62 -3.09 1.78
C CYS A 604 4.60 -3.92 0.48
N ARG A 605 4.03 -5.13 0.55
CA ARG A 605 3.93 -6.03 -0.59
C ARG A 605 2.79 -7.03 -0.34
N PRO A 606 1.60 -6.88 -0.97
CA PRO A 606 1.27 -5.87 -1.97
C PRO A 606 0.94 -4.49 -1.37
N GLN A 607 0.94 -3.47 -2.23
CA GLN A 607 0.43 -2.13 -1.95
C GLN A 607 -0.47 -1.66 -3.09
N ALA A 608 -1.64 -1.08 -2.78
CA ALA A 608 -2.71 -0.87 -3.75
C ALA A 608 -2.30 0.07 -4.89
N TRP A 609 -1.74 1.24 -4.59
CA TRP A 609 -1.33 2.19 -5.64
C TRP A 609 -0.16 1.68 -6.50
N SER A 610 0.67 0.76 -5.99
CA SER A 610 1.75 0.09 -6.74
C SER A 610 1.20 -1.02 -7.62
N ALA A 611 0.16 -1.73 -7.19
CA ALA A 611 -0.57 -2.66 -8.03
C ALA A 611 -1.33 -1.91 -9.14
N ALA A 612 -2.02 -0.82 -8.80
CA ALA A 612 -2.76 0.01 -9.76
C ALA A 612 -1.86 0.63 -10.86
N ALA A 613 -0.57 0.86 -10.56
CA ALA A 613 0.41 1.32 -11.55
C ALA A 613 0.48 0.41 -12.80
N ALA A 614 0.19 -0.89 -12.68
CA ALA A 614 0.20 -1.83 -13.80
C ALA A 614 -0.78 -1.41 -14.91
N VAL A 615 -1.91 -0.81 -14.55
CA VAL A 615 -2.97 -0.38 -15.50
C VAL A 615 -2.46 0.75 -16.39
N VAL A 616 -1.89 1.80 -15.79
CA VAL A 616 -1.33 2.95 -16.53
C VAL A 616 -0.10 2.54 -17.33
N CYS A 617 0.75 1.66 -16.80
CA CYS A 617 1.90 1.16 -17.54
C CYS A 617 1.47 0.38 -18.78
N ALA A 618 0.45 -0.48 -18.66
CA ALA A 618 -0.08 -1.22 -19.79
C ALA A 618 -0.64 -0.30 -20.88
N GLU A 619 -1.28 0.82 -20.50
CA GLU A 619 -1.76 1.82 -21.46
C GLU A 619 -0.61 2.50 -22.22
N ALA A 620 0.47 2.87 -21.52
CA ALA A 620 1.64 3.51 -22.13
C ALA A 620 2.44 2.60 -23.08
N LEU A 621 2.22 1.29 -23.01
CA LEU A 621 2.94 0.28 -23.80
C LEU A 621 2.17 -0.19 -25.05
N ARG A 622 0.96 0.31 -25.26
CA ARG A 622 0.13 -0.01 -26.43
C ARG A 622 0.75 0.42 -27.77
#